data_AF-A0A6L9YQZ7-F1
#
_entry.id   AF-A0A6L9YQZ7-F1
#
_cell.length_a   1.000
_cell.length_b   1.000
_cell.length_c   1.000
_cell.angle_alpha   90.00
_cell.angle_beta   90.00
_cell.angle_gamma   90.00
#
_symmetry.space_group_name_H-M   'P 1'
#
loop_
_entity.id
_entity.type
_entity.pdbx_description
1 polymer ?
#
loop_
_entity_poly.entity_id
_entity_poly.type
_entity_poly.pdbx_seq_one_letter_code
_entity_poly.pdbx_strand_id
1 'polypeptide(L)'
;MIQGEFNSREELFFEIGLMSADGEVFPVMALLDTGFTGWLAIDNQDAESLGWVRNNEPQDMQTAQGEARFNLYEGKVVIEEEEFTVEVLGGDELVNSLLGVL
;
A
#
# COMPACT_ATOMS: atom_id res chain seq x y z
N MET A 1 5.26 14.36 -13.03
CA MET A 1 4.85 13.26 -13.93
C MET A 1 5.58 12.04 -13.42
N ILE A 2 4.86 11.10 -12.78
CA ILE A 2 5.50 9.93 -12.18
C ILE A 2 6.05 8.99 -13.26
N GLN A 3 7.25 8.46 -13.04
CA GLN A 3 7.88 7.46 -13.90
C GLN A 3 7.69 6.07 -13.28
N GLY A 4 7.34 5.09 -14.11
CA GLY A 4 7.22 3.69 -13.72
C GLY A 4 8.10 2.78 -14.56
N GLU A 5 8.30 1.55 -14.09
CA GLU A 5 9.07 0.51 -14.78
C GLU A 5 8.30 -0.79 -14.89
N PHE A 6 8.46 -1.48 -16.01
CA PHE A 6 7.96 -2.84 -16.17
C PHE A 6 9.03 -3.83 -15.71
N ASN A 7 8.62 -4.78 -14.88
CA ASN A 7 9.49 -5.90 -14.53
C ASN A 7 9.48 -6.99 -15.63
N SER A 8 10.18 -8.10 -15.40
CA SER A 8 10.26 -9.22 -16.35
C SER A 8 8.95 -10.00 -16.55
N ARG A 9 7.93 -9.73 -15.74
CA ARG A 9 6.58 -10.32 -15.82
C ARG A 9 5.56 -9.36 -16.44
N GLU A 10 6.01 -8.24 -17.01
CA GLU A 10 5.15 -7.20 -17.59
C GLU A 10 4.24 -6.52 -16.54
N GLU A 11 4.63 -6.60 -15.27
CA GLU A 11 3.98 -5.91 -14.17
C GLU A 11 4.55 -4.49 -14.05
N LEU A 12 3.68 -3.49 -13.88
CA LEU A 12 4.06 -2.08 -13.83
C LEU A 12 4.27 -1.64 -12.38
N PHE A 13 5.46 -1.14 -12.07
CA PHE A 13 5.82 -0.63 -10.76
C PHE A 13 6.06 0.88 -10.80
N PHE A 14 5.73 1.54 -9.70
CA PHE A 14 5.99 2.96 -9.47
C PHE A 14 6.75 3.13 -8.15
N GLU A 15 7.71 4.04 -8.12
CA GLU A 15 8.28 4.48 -6.84
C GLU A 15 7.29 5.43 -6.15
N ILE A 16 6.94 5.13 -4.91
CA ILE A 16 6.16 6.00 -4.03
C ILE A 16 6.90 6.20 -2.71
N GLY A 17 6.68 7.32 -2.04
CA GLY A 17 7.15 7.52 -0.68
C GLY A 17 6.10 7.05 0.32
N LEU A 18 6.47 6.22 1.28
CA LEU A 18 5.66 5.97 2.48
C LEU A 18 6.17 6.86 3.60
N MET A 19 5.30 7.73 4.12
CA MET A 19 5.68 8.66 5.19
C MET A 19 5.31 8.08 6.56
N SER A 20 6.29 7.94 7.43
CA SER A 20 6.09 7.50 8.82
C SER A 20 5.42 8.57 9.69
N ALA A 21 4.96 8.18 10.87
CA ALA A 21 4.30 9.06 11.83
C ALA A 21 5.19 10.21 12.36
N ASP A 22 6.52 10.06 12.29
CA ASP A 22 7.50 11.09 12.63
C ASP A 22 7.94 11.95 11.42
N GLY A 23 7.40 11.68 10.24
CA GLY A 23 7.59 12.49 9.03
C GLY A 23 8.79 12.09 8.17
N GLU A 24 9.45 10.95 8.46
CA GLU A 24 10.45 10.36 7.57
C GLU A 24 9.75 9.75 6.35
N VAL A 25 10.38 9.83 5.17
CA VAL A 25 9.82 9.32 3.91
C VAL A 25 10.70 8.19 3.40
N PHE A 26 10.09 7.01 3.25
CA PHE A 26 10.74 5.80 2.77
C PHE A 26 10.31 5.52 1.33
N PRO A 27 11.22 5.59 0.34
CA PRO A 27 10.89 5.24 -1.04
C PRO A 27 10.72 3.72 -1.18
N VAL A 28 9.63 3.30 -1.81
CA VAL A 28 9.33 1.89 -2.11
C VAL A 28 8.80 1.73 -3.53
N MET A 29 9.06 0.57 -4.14
CA MET A 29 8.43 0.20 -5.40
C MET A 29 7.08 -0.46 -5.12
N ALA A 30 6.00 0.13 -5.65
CA ALA A 30 4.66 -0.41 -5.55
C ALA A 30 4.16 -0.90 -6.91
N LEU A 31 3.56 -2.09 -6.91
CA LEU A 31 2.93 -2.71 -8.07
C LEU A 31 1.57 -2.05 -8.33
N LEU A 32 1.33 -1.57 -9.55
CA LEU A 32 -0.02 -1.20 -9.96
C LEU A 32 -0.84 -2.46 -10.25
N ASP A 33 -1.81 -2.74 -9.37
CA ASP A 33 -2.74 -3.86 -9.50
C ASP A 33 -4.15 -3.35 -9.81
N THR A 34 -4.54 -3.44 -11.09
CA THR A 34 -5.88 -3.01 -11.52
C THR A 34 -7.01 -3.93 -11.04
N GLY A 35 -6.67 -5.13 -10.53
CA GLY A 35 -7.62 -6.07 -9.93
C GLY A 35 -7.84 -5.84 -8.43
N PHE A 36 -7.04 -4.98 -7.80
CA PHE A 36 -7.14 -4.63 -6.39
C PHE A 36 -8.13 -3.49 -6.16
N THR A 37 -9.14 -3.74 -5.33
CA THR A 37 -10.19 -2.78 -4.97
C THR A 37 -9.88 -2.07 -3.65
N GLY A 38 -8.78 -1.33 -3.62
CA GLY A 38 -8.34 -0.47 -2.52
C GLY A 38 -7.35 0.58 -3.03
N TRP A 39 -6.89 1.49 -2.17
CA TRP A 39 -5.90 2.51 -2.58
C TRP A 39 -4.48 1.97 -2.50
N LEU A 40 -4.11 1.44 -1.32
CA LEU A 40 -2.80 0.88 -1.05
C LEU A 40 -2.95 -0.40 -0.21
N ALA A 41 -2.15 -1.41 -0.50
CA ALA A 41 -1.92 -2.53 0.42
C ALA A 41 -0.42 -2.70 0.71
N ILE A 42 -0.07 -2.95 1.97
CA ILE A 42 1.31 -3.20 2.42
C ILE A 42 1.35 -4.29 3.48
N ASP A 43 2.55 -4.79 3.81
CA ASP A 43 2.71 -5.73 4.92
C ASP A 43 2.40 -5.05 6.27
N ASN A 44 1.77 -5.80 7.18
CA ASN A 44 1.44 -5.31 8.52
C ASN A 44 2.68 -4.83 9.29
N GLN A 45 3.83 -5.50 9.14
CA GLN A 45 5.06 -5.12 9.84
C GLN A 45 5.60 -3.78 9.33
N ASP A 46 5.45 -3.49 8.04
CA ASP A 46 5.83 -2.21 7.46
C ASP A 46 4.94 -1.09 7.99
N ALA A 47 3.61 -1.31 7.99
CA ALA A 47 2.65 -0.34 8.54
C ALA A 47 2.93 -0.02 10.02
N GLU A 48 3.21 -1.05 10.82
CA GLU A 48 3.56 -0.91 12.24
C GLU A 48 4.91 -0.20 12.43
N SER A 49 5.90 -0.51 11.60
CA SER A 49 7.22 0.15 11.64
C SER A 49 7.17 1.63 11.25
N LEU A 50 6.27 1.98 10.33
CA LEU A 50 5.97 3.37 9.96
C LEU A 50 5.18 4.11 11.06
N GLY A 51 4.72 3.41 12.09
CA GLY A 51 3.95 3.99 13.19
C GLY A 51 2.54 4.41 12.80
N TRP A 52 1.98 3.84 11.74
CA TRP A 52 0.64 4.17 11.29
C TRP A 52 -0.44 3.70 12.26
N VAL A 53 -1.49 4.51 12.38
CA VAL A 53 -2.59 4.21 13.30
C VAL A 53 -3.48 3.15 12.68
N ARG A 54 -3.56 1.99 13.33
CA ARG A 54 -4.47 0.92 12.97
C ARG A 54 -5.89 1.25 13.42
N ASN A 55 -6.85 1.12 12.51
CA ASN A 55 -8.26 1.17 12.82
C ASN A 55 -8.69 -0.11 13.56
N ASN A 56 -9.60 0.04 14.53
CA ASN A 56 -10.06 -1.09 15.36
C ASN A 56 -10.96 -2.08 14.62
N GLU A 57 -11.49 -1.68 13.46
CA GLU A 57 -12.36 -2.51 12.63
C GLU A 57 -11.58 -2.98 11.40
N PRO A 58 -11.08 -4.22 11.37
CA PRO A 58 -10.48 -4.79 10.17
C PRO A 58 -11.55 -5.04 9.08
N GLN A 59 -11.11 -5.06 7.83
CA GLN A 59 -11.97 -5.19 6.66
C GLN A 59 -11.95 -6.62 6.10
N ASP A 60 -13.14 -7.18 5.90
CA ASP A 60 -13.30 -8.44 5.17
C ASP A 60 -13.27 -8.16 3.66
N MET A 61 -12.46 -8.92 2.91
CA MET A 61 -12.31 -8.79 1.47
C MET A 61 -12.35 -10.16 0.78
N GLN A 62 -12.96 -10.20 -0.40
CA GLN A 62 -12.90 -11.35 -1.27
C GLN A 62 -11.59 -11.33 -2.07
N THR A 63 -10.71 -12.28 -1.78
CA THR A 63 -9.47 -12.49 -2.52
C THR A 63 -9.59 -13.68 -3.48
N ALA A 64 -8.59 -13.87 -4.34
CA ALA A 64 -8.47 -15.06 -5.18
C ALA A 64 -8.36 -16.36 -4.36
N GLN A 65 -7.95 -16.28 -3.09
CA GLN A 65 -7.84 -17.42 -2.18
C GLN A 65 -9.08 -17.63 -1.31
N GLY A 66 -10.10 -16.76 -1.43
CA GLY A 66 -11.29 -16.76 -0.59
C GLY A 66 -11.45 -15.48 0.23
N GLU A 67 -12.35 -15.50 1.20
CA GLU A 67 -12.50 -14.39 2.15
C GLU A 67 -11.25 -14.27 3.03
N ALA A 68 -10.69 -13.07 3.10
CA ALA A 68 -9.57 -12.73 3.96
C ALA A 68 -9.89 -11.46 4.74
N ARG A 69 -9.28 -11.33 5.91
CA ARG A 69 -9.49 -10.20 6.80
C ARG A 69 -8.22 -9.38 6.87
N PHE A 70 -8.32 -8.13 6.44
CA PHE A 70 -7.20 -7.21 6.38
C PHE A 70 -7.31 -6.17 7.49
N ASN A 71 -6.16 -5.73 7.97
CA ASN A 71 -6.10 -4.60 8.89
C ASN A 71 -6.28 -3.30 8.10
N LEU A 72 -6.87 -2.30 8.73
CA LEU A 72 -7.02 -0.98 8.15
C LEU A 72 -6.12 0.00 8.87
N TYR A 73 -5.41 0.81 8.11
CA TYR A 73 -4.54 1.86 8.60
C TYR A 73 -4.87 3.19 7.91
N GLU A 74 -4.66 4.29 8.61
CA GLU A 74 -4.56 5.61 7.98
C GLU A 74 -3.08 5.85 7.61
N GLY A 75 -2.76 5.72 6.33
CA GLY A 75 -1.40 5.87 5.82
C GLY A 75 -1.18 7.20 5.11
N LYS A 76 0.08 7.65 5.09
CA LYS A 76 0.53 8.82 4.34
C LYS A 76 1.45 8.39 3.20
N VAL A 77 1.08 8.75 1.98
CA VAL A 77 1.84 8.44 0.76
C VAL A 77 2.30 9.74 0.11
N VAL A 78 3.54 9.77 -0.36
CA VAL A 78 4.13 10.88 -1.09
C VAL A 78 4.32 10.47 -2.55
N ILE A 79 3.71 11.20 -3.47
CA ILE A 79 3.89 11.01 -4.91
C ILE A 79 4.27 12.35 -5.52
N GLU A 80 5.43 12.42 -6.18
CA GLU A 80 5.89 13.66 -6.85
C GLU A 80 5.85 14.88 -5.92
N GLU A 81 6.33 14.73 -4.67
CA GLU A 81 6.32 15.76 -3.62
C GLU A 81 4.94 16.12 -3.04
N GLU A 82 3.86 15.54 -3.56
CA GLU A 82 2.51 15.71 -3.00
C GLU A 82 2.19 14.64 -1.96
N GLU A 83 1.67 15.06 -0.80
CA GLU A 83 1.25 14.19 0.29
C GLU A 83 -0.24 13.83 0.18
N PHE A 84 -0.54 12.55 0.32
CA PHE A 84 -1.88 11.99 0.33
C PHE A 84 -2.09 11.17 1.59
N THR A 85 -3.18 11.45 2.31
CA THR A 85 -3.68 10.54 3.35
C THR A 85 -4.67 9.57 2.70
N VAL A 86 -4.41 8.28 2.79
CA VAL A 86 -5.23 7.23 2.18
C VAL A 86 -5.52 6.12 3.19
N GLU A 87 -6.61 5.41 2.94
CA GLU A 87 -6.87 4.14 3.61
C GLU A 87 -5.91 3.08 3.07
N VAL A 88 -5.26 2.35 3.98
CA VAL A 88 -4.29 1.31 3.65
C VAL A 88 -4.73 -0.03 4.23
N LEU A 89 -4.71 -1.06 3.39
CA LEU A 89 -4.97 -2.43 3.78
C LEU A 89 -3.66 -3.10 4.18
N GLY A 90 -3.57 -3.55 5.44
CA GLY A 90 -2.46 -4.34 5.94
C GLY A 90 -2.78 -5.83 5.88
N GLY A 91 -1.96 -6.57 5.14
CA GLY A 91 -2.01 -8.02 5.05
C GLY A 91 -0.77 -8.67 5.64
N ASP A 92 -0.88 -9.94 6.01
CA ASP A 92 0.28 -10.75 6.42
C ASP A 92 0.98 -11.32 5.18
N GLU A 93 2.31 -11.25 5.15
CA GLU A 93 3.17 -11.83 4.11
C GLU A 93 2.99 -11.19 2.72
N LEU A 94 2.64 -9.90 2.67
CA LEU A 94 2.59 -9.15 1.41
C LEU A 94 4.02 -8.87 0.93
N VAL A 95 4.39 -9.50 -0.20
CA VAL A 95 5.74 -9.38 -0.77
C VAL A 95 5.99 -8.00 -1.40
N ASN A 96 4.96 -7.41 -1.99
CA ASN A 96 5.03 -6.10 -2.65
C ASN A 96 3.94 -5.19 -2.09
N SER A 97 4.22 -3.89 -2.01
CA SER A 97 3.18 -2.87 -1.87
C SER A 97 2.33 -2.83 -3.15
N LEU A 98 1.01 -2.76 -3.01
CA LEU A 98 0.07 -2.75 -4.13
C LEU A 98 -0.64 -1.40 -4.21
N LEU A 99 -0.63 -0.76 -5.37
CA LEU A 99 -1.46 0.39 -5.69
C LEU A 99 -2.67 -0.07 -6.48
N GLY A 100 -3.86 0.27 -6.00
CA GLY A 100 -5.10 0.04 -6.73
C GLY A 100 -5.52 1.23 -7.57
N VAL A 101 -6.53 1.01 -8.40
CA VAL A 101 -7.07 2.04 -9.32
C VAL A 101 -8.50 2.48 -8.98
N LEU A 102 -9.10 1.84 -7.97
CA LEU A 102 -10.47 1.99 -7.45
C LEU A 102 -11.58 2.28 -8.48
#